data_AF-A0A444V1D8-F1
#
_entry.id   AF-A0A444V1D8-F1
#
_cell.length_a   1.000
_cell.length_b   1.000
_cell.length_c   1.000
_cell.angle_alpha   90.00
_cell.angle_beta   90.00
_cell.angle_gamma   90.00
#
_symmetry.space_group_name_H-M   'P 1'
#
loop_
_entity.id
_entity.type
_entity.pdbx_description
1 polymer ?
#
loop_
_entity_poly.entity_id
_entity_poly.type
_entity_poly.pdbx_seq_one_letter_code
_entity_poly.pdbx_strand_id
1 'polypeptide(L)'
;MVTQDVDFNQLEGPNRVIVPFLACGDLSAYDSDRTYPLQLDPNKAYQYLPPTQPPIQPPYQKACLLRKHNLLAKENLSASSTPEPSACQEQGLSPHQDVSTNQEQAETA
;
A
#
# COMPACT_ATOMS: atom_id res chain seq x y z
N MET A 1 18.57 -17.33 9.56
CA MET A 1 17.84 -18.26 8.67
C MET A 1 17.92 -19.63 9.31
N VAL A 2 16.77 -20.24 9.60
CA VAL A 2 16.73 -21.59 10.16
C VAL A 2 16.87 -22.56 8.99
N THR A 3 18.00 -23.23 8.84
CA THR A 3 18.15 -24.33 7.89
C THR A 3 17.56 -25.56 8.58
N GLN A 4 16.40 -26.04 8.13
CA GLN A 4 16.01 -27.41 8.44
C GLN A 4 16.96 -28.33 7.66
N ASP A 5 17.87 -29.01 8.37
CA ASP A 5 18.65 -30.13 7.83
C ASP A 5 17.71 -31.32 7.61
N VAL A 6 16.99 -31.28 6.48
CA VAL A 6 16.22 -32.43 6.00
C VAL A 6 17.20 -33.32 5.23
N ASP A 7 17.53 -34.49 5.80
CA ASP A 7 18.34 -35.49 5.11
C ASP A 7 17.49 -36.22 4.07
N PHE A 8 17.54 -35.74 2.82
CA PHE A 8 16.80 -36.29 1.68
C PHE A 8 17.13 -37.76 1.37
N ASN A 9 18.22 -38.30 1.92
CA ASN A 9 18.59 -39.71 1.74
C ASN A 9 17.72 -40.67 2.56
N GLN A 10 16.98 -40.17 3.57
CA GLN A 10 16.09 -40.97 4.42
C GLN A 10 14.67 -41.13 3.86
N LEU A 11 14.34 -40.45 2.76
CA LEU A 11 13.06 -40.59 2.10
C LEU A 11 13.06 -41.90 1.29
N GLU A 12 12.11 -42.79 1.56
CA GLU A 12 11.94 -44.06 0.83
C GLU A 12 10.63 -44.07 0.02
N GLY A 13 10.58 -44.92 -1.00
CA GLY A 13 9.38 -45.13 -1.82
C GLY A 13 8.97 -43.89 -2.66
N PRO A 14 7.67 -43.72 -2.96
CA PRO A 14 7.15 -42.59 -3.77
C PRO A 14 7.50 -41.20 -3.22
N ASN A 15 7.88 -41.11 -1.94
CA ASN A 15 8.29 -39.88 -1.28
C ASN A 15 9.76 -39.49 -1.57
N ARG A 16 10.53 -40.33 -2.29
CA ARG A 16 11.93 -40.05 -2.71
C ARG A 16 12.02 -39.48 -4.14
N VAL A 17 10.97 -38.82 -4.62
CA VAL A 17 10.99 -38.19 -5.93
C VAL A 17 11.32 -36.71 -5.77
N ILE A 18 12.57 -36.35 -6.06
CA ILE A 18 12.97 -34.96 -6.19
C ILE A 18 12.59 -34.51 -7.59
N VAL A 19 11.59 -33.63 -7.66
CA VAL A 19 11.23 -33.00 -8.94
C VAL A 19 12.42 -32.18 -9.44
N PRO A 20 12.84 -32.33 -10.71
CA PRO A 20 13.91 -31.52 -11.25
C PRO A 20 13.47 -30.06 -11.22
N PHE A 21 14.31 -29.20 -10.63
CA PHE A 21 14.06 -27.77 -10.63
C PHE A 21 14.13 -27.26 -12.07
N LEU A 22 13.04 -26.68 -12.55
CA LEU A 22 12.94 -26.06 -13.86
C LEU A 22 12.74 -24.55 -13.68
N ALA A 23 13.79 -23.77 -13.95
CA ALA A 23 13.66 -22.33 -14.07
C ALA A 23 12.97 -21.99 -15.39
N CYS A 24 11.85 -21.28 -15.34
CA CYS A 24 11.11 -20.81 -16.52
C CYS A 24 11.19 -19.28 -16.56
N GLY A 25 11.90 -18.73 -17.54
CA GLY A 25 12.08 -17.29 -17.69
C GLY A 25 13.37 -16.96 -18.43
N ASP A 26 13.55 -15.68 -18.77
CA ASP A 26 14.81 -15.22 -19.33
C ASP A 26 15.86 -15.06 -18.22
N LEU A 27 16.92 -15.86 -18.28
CA LEU A 27 18.03 -15.80 -17.33
C LEU A 27 18.92 -14.57 -17.57
N SER A 28 18.76 -13.88 -18.69
CA SER A 28 19.51 -12.65 -19.02
C SER A 28 18.78 -11.36 -18.62
N ALA A 29 17.53 -11.47 -18.15
CA ALA A 29 16.72 -10.33 -17.74
C ALA A 29 16.98 -9.89 -16.29
N TYR A 30 16.47 -8.71 -15.95
CA TYR A 30 16.45 -8.21 -14.58
C TYR A 30 15.46 -9.01 -13.72
N ASP A 31 15.89 -9.37 -12.53
CA ASP A 31 15.09 -10.01 -11.49
C ASP A 31 14.40 -8.95 -10.63
N SER A 32 13.08 -9.01 -10.47
CA SER A 32 12.32 -8.03 -9.66
C SER A 32 12.70 -8.05 -8.19
N ASP A 33 13.23 -9.18 -7.70
CA ASP A 33 13.58 -9.35 -6.29
C ASP A 33 15.02 -8.89 -5.99
N ARG A 34 15.73 -8.39 -7.00
CA ARG A 34 17.09 -7.88 -6.86
C ARG A 34 17.15 -6.37 -6.96
N THR A 35 18.14 -5.81 -6.27
CA THR A 35 18.52 -4.41 -6.41
C THR A 35 19.69 -4.30 -7.39
N TYR A 36 19.51 -3.54 -8.47
CA TYR A 36 20.53 -3.26 -9.47
C TYR A 36 21.00 -1.80 -9.41
N PRO A 37 22.23 -1.49 -9.86
CA PRO A 37 22.65 -0.11 -10.04
C PRO A 37 21.74 0.64 -11.03
N LEU A 38 21.45 1.91 -10.73
CA LEU A 38 20.62 2.76 -11.62
C LEU A 38 21.35 3.17 -12.91
N GLN A 39 22.68 3.23 -12.85
CA GLN A 39 23.55 3.62 -13.97
C GLN A 39 23.81 2.40 -14.87
N LEU A 40 22.91 2.14 -15.81
CA LEU A 40 22.96 0.95 -16.67
C LEU A 40 23.87 1.13 -17.91
N ASP A 41 23.88 2.33 -18.48
CA ASP A 41 24.72 2.68 -19.64
C ASP A 41 25.87 3.58 -19.18
N PRO A 42 27.14 3.21 -19.44
CA PRO A 42 28.28 4.04 -19.05
C PRO A 42 28.30 5.43 -19.71
N ASN A 43 27.63 5.59 -20.86
CA ASN A 43 27.62 6.83 -21.63
C ASN A 43 26.38 7.72 -21.35
N LYS A 44 25.39 7.22 -20.61
CA LYS A 44 24.13 7.95 -20.37
C LYS A 44 23.80 8.00 -18.89
N ALA A 45 23.88 9.18 -18.29
CA ALA A 45 23.49 9.39 -16.89
C ALA A 45 22.04 8.94 -16.63
N TYR A 46 21.82 8.27 -15.49
CA TYR A 46 20.49 7.92 -15.02
C TYR A 46 19.61 9.17 -14.89
N GLN A 47 18.40 9.10 -15.44
CA GLN A 47 17.40 10.16 -15.32
C GLN A 47 16.27 9.68 -14.42
N TYR A 48 16.12 10.34 -13.26
CA TYR A 48 14.97 10.10 -12.39
C TYR A 48 13.70 10.66 -13.02
N LEU A 49 12.65 9.84 -13.06
CA LEU A 49 11.30 10.26 -13.41
C LEU A 49 10.42 10.14 -12.16
N PRO A 50 9.59 11.15 -11.85
CA PRO A 50 8.64 11.01 -10.76
C PRO A 50 7.63 9.91 -11.08
N PRO A 51 7.09 9.22 -10.07
CA PRO A 51 6.01 8.26 -10.28
C PRO A 51 4.82 8.95 -10.95
N THR A 52 4.14 8.24 -11.85
CA THR A 52 2.99 8.77 -12.59
C THR A 52 1.91 9.30 -11.66
N GLN A 53 1.77 8.66 -10.49
CA GLN A 53 0.91 9.12 -9.41
C GLN A 53 1.76 9.32 -8.15
N PRO A 54 1.84 10.54 -7.60
CA PRO A 54 2.51 10.75 -6.33
C PRO A 54 1.74 10.05 -5.20
N PRO A 55 2.41 9.73 -4.08
CA PRO A 55 1.71 9.23 -2.90
C PRO A 55 0.53 10.11 -2.53
N ILE A 56 -0.63 9.50 -2.35
CA ILE A 56 -1.82 10.21 -1.88
C ILE A 56 -1.62 10.71 -0.46
N GLN A 57 -2.43 11.70 -0.09
CA GLN A 57 -2.43 12.24 1.25
C GLN A 57 -2.65 11.13 2.29
N PRO A 58 -1.84 11.03 3.36
CA PRO A 58 -1.98 9.93 4.30
C PRO A 58 -3.36 9.99 4.97
N PRO A 59 -4.05 8.84 5.17
CA PRO A 59 -5.38 8.80 5.79
C PRO A 59 -5.47 9.52 7.14
N TYR A 60 -4.35 9.54 7.88
CA TYR A 60 -4.22 10.15 9.19
C TYR A 60 -3.75 11.62 9.17
N GLN A 61 -3.69 12.28 8.01
CA GLN A 61 -3.25 13.68 7.94
C GLN A 61 -4.05 14.59 8.90
N LYS A 62 -5.38 14.44 8.92
CA LYS A 62 -6.25 15.24 9.80
C LYS A 62 -5.93 14.97 11.28
N ALA A 63 -5.75 13.71 11.66
CA ALA A 63 -5.37 13.34 13.02
C ALA A 63 -4.01 13.95 13.42
N CYS A 64 -3.02 13.90 12.53
CA CYS A 64 -1.72 14.53 12.76
C CYS A 64 -1.84 16.05 12.95
N LEU A 65 -2.66 16.73 12.14
CA LEU A 65 -2.92 18.16 12.28
C LEU A 65 -3.61 18.48 13.61
N LEU A 66 -4.67 17.75 13.97
CA LEU A 66 -5.39 17.96 15.24
C LEU A 66 -4.48 17.74 16.45
N ARG A 67 -3.65 16.68 16.40
CA ARG A 67 -2.67 16.39 17.45
C ARG A 67 -1.65 17.52 17.58
N LYS A 68 -1.08 17.97 16.47
CA LYS A 68 -0.07 19.05 16.45
C LYS A 68 -0.62 20.37 17.03
N HIS A 69 -1.89 20.65 16.83
CA HIS A 69 -2.55 21.88 17.29
C HIS A 69 -3.29 21.71 18.62
N ASN A 70 -3.15 20.58 19.32
CA ASN A 70 -3.88 20.28 20.56
C ASN A 70 -5.42 20.42 20.43
N LEU A 71 -5.96 20.13 19.25
CA LEU A 71 -7.39 20.18 18.93
C LEU A 71 -8.10 18.83 19.10
N LEU A 72 -7.37 17.80 19.57
CA LEU A 72 -7.98 16.53 19.91
C LEU A 72 -8.87 16.70 21.15
N ALA A 73 -10.00 16.00 21.17
CA ALA A 73 -10.85 15.94 22.35
C ALA A 73 -10.02 15.45 23.54
N LYS A 74 -10.02 16.23 24.62
CA LYS A 74 -9.47 15.80 25.90
C LYS A 74 -10.60 15.10 26.63
N GLU A 75 -10.34 13.87 27.08
CA GLU A 75 -11.27 13.22 27.99
C GLU A 75 -11.34 14.08 29.26
N ASN A 76 -12.50 14.66 29.51
CA ASN A 76 -12.76 15.31 30.79
C ASN A 76 -13.03 14.18 31.78
N LEU A 77 -12.05 13.88 32.65
CA LEU A 77 -12.12 12.85 33.69
C LEU A 77 -13.14 13.17 34.81
N SER A 78 -14.22 13.89 34.53
CA SER A 78 -15.15 14.42 35.55
C SER A 78 -16.64 14.20 35.27
N ALA A 79 -17.03 13.16 34.53
CA ALA A 79 -18.44 12.79 34.39
C ALA A 79 -18.63 11.27 34.49
N SER A 80 -18.37 10.73 35.67
CA SER A 80 -18.86 9.41 36.07
C SER A 80 -20.34 9.51 36.46
N SER A 81 -21.23 9.26 35.50
CA SER A 81 -22.54 8.65 35.78
C SER A 81 -23.03 7.92 34.52
N THR A 82 -22.83 6.60 34.49
CA THR A 82 -23.46 5.65 33.56
C THR A 82 -24.91 5.35 33.99
N PRO A 83 -25.71 4.60 33.19
CA PRO A 83 -26.02 4.75 31.76
C PRO A 83 -27.55 4.67 31.50
N GLU A 84 -28.04 4.99 30.29
CA GLU A 84 -29.35 4.49 29.81
C GLU A 84 -29.28 4.23 28.28
N PRO A 85 -29.84 3.11 27.77
CA PRO A 85 -29.74 2.73 26.37
C PRO A 85 -30.90 3.31 25.56
N SER A 86 -30.62 4.00 24.45
CA SER A 86 -31.69 4.30 23.48
C SER A 86 -31.20 4.36 22.04
N ALA A 87 -31.65 3.35 21.30
CA ALA A 87 -31.94 3.24 19.87
C ALA A 87 -30.92 3.75 18.82
N CYS A 88 -30.46 2.80 18.00
CA CYS A 88 -29.85 3.02 16.70
C CYS A 88 -30.76 3.86 15.78
N GLN A 89 -30.25 4.97 15.26
CA GLN A 89 -30.84 5.64 14.10
C GLN A 89 -29.88 5.54 12.92
N GLU A 90 -30.25 4.67 11.98
CA GLU A 90 -29.76 4.65 10.61
C GLU A 90 -30.02 6.01 9.97
N GLN A 91 -28.97 6.80 9.75
CA GLN A 91 -29.06 7.95 8.85
C GLN A 91 -28.73 7.45 7.45
N GLY A 92 -29.81 7.22 6.69
CA GLY A 92 -29.76 6.82 5.31
C GLY A 92 -28.98 7.80 4.43
N LEU A 93 -28.26 7.22 3.48
CA LEU A 93 -27.71 7.93 2.34
C LEU A 93 -28.85 8.62 1.58
N SER A 94 -28.75 9.93 1.40
CA SER A 94 -29.49 10.65 0.36
C SER A 94 -28.56 11.05 -0.80
N PRO A 95 -29.05 11.05 -2.05
CA PRO A 95 -28.23 10.95 -3.25
C PRO A 95 -27.63 12.31 -3.62
N HIS A 96 -26.31 12.37 -3.81
CA HIS A 96 -25.69 13.53 -4.45
C HIS A 96 -25.91 13.44 -5.96
N GLN A 97 -26.56 14.47 -6.48
CA GLN A 97 -26.98 14.65 -7.86
C GLN A 97 -25.76 14.83 -8.78
N ASP A 98 -25.76 14.09 -9.89
CA ASP A 98 -24.93 14.40 -11.05
C ASP A 98 -25.36 15.74 -11.65
N VAL A 99 -24.48 16.74 -11.62
CA VAL A 99 -24.51 17.86 -12.55
C VAL A 99 -23.16 17.91 -13.25
N SER A 100 -23.18 17.41 -14.49
CA SER A 100 -22.21 17.75 -15.52
C SER A 100 -22.49 19.20 -15.95
N THR A 101 -21.51 20.09 -15.80
CA THR A 101 -21.46 21.31 -16.61
C THR A 101 -20.09 21.34 -17.28
N ASN A 102 -20.07 20.90 -18.53
CA ASN A 102 -19.03 21.28 -19.48
C ASN A 102 -19.10 22.79 -19.69
N GLN A 103 -17.98 23.48 -19.58
CA GLN A 103 -17.79 24.71 -20.34
C GLN A 103 -16.34 24.87 -20.78
N GLU A 104 -16.26 24.97 -22.10
CA GLU A 104 -15.13 25.10 -22.99
C GLU A 104 -14.47 26.50 -22.93
N GLN A 105 -13.24 26.55 -23.48
CA GLN A 105 -12.43 27.69 -23.94
C GLN A 105 -11.30 28.17 -23.02
N ALA A 106 -10.08 27.79 -23.41
CA ALA A 106 -8.87 28.57 -23.17
C ALA A 106 -8.22 28.84 -24.53
N GLU A 107 -8.40 30.07 -25.00
CA GLU A 107 -7.72 30.69 -26.12
C GLU A 107 -6.30 31.15 -25.68
N THR A 108 -5.34 30.83 -26.54
CA THR A 108 -4.05 31.47 -26.82
C THR A 108 -3.55 32.64 -25.93
N ALA A 109 -2.32 32.50 -25.45
CA ALA A 109 -1.29 33.55 -25.45
C ALA A 109 0.10 32.91 -25.54
#